data_AF-A0A182BFR6-F1
#
_entry.id   AF-A0A182BFR6-F1
#
_cell.length_a   1.000
_cell.length_b   1.000
_cell.length_c   1.000
_cell.angle_alpha   90.00
_cell.angle_beta   90.00
_cell.angle_gamma   90.00
#
_symmetry.space_group_name_H-M   'P 1'
#
loop_
_entity.id
_entity.type
_entity.pdbx_description
1 polymer ?
#
loop_
_entity_poly.entity_id
_entity_poly.type
_entity_poly.pdbx_seq_one_letter_code
_entity_poly.pdbx_strand_id
1 'polypeptide(L)'
;KPSAQVVWPIVGQEILNGDVGGGFQGVQITSGFFQLWRASGITSEFELYATAIGGLFMAALMVFAGWFHYHKAAPKLEWFQNVESMMNHHLAGLLGLGCLGWSGHQIHVALPINKLLDAGISPQEIPLPHEFLVNRELICQLYPSFSKGIIPFFTLNWSEYADFLTFKGGLNPVTGGLWLSDTAHHHLALAVLFLVAGHMYRTNWGIGHSMKEILEAHKGPFTGEGHKGMYEILTSSWHAQLAINLAMMGSLSIIVAHHMYAMPPYP
;
A
#
# COMPACT_ATOMS: atom_id res chain seq x y z
N LYS A 1 -20.01 3.77 17.76
CA LYS A 1 -18.59 3.35 17.92
C LYS A 1 -18.36 2.12 17.02
N PRO A 2 -17.17 1.91 16.42
CA PRO A 2 -16.91 0.73 15.59
C PRO A 2 -17.04 -0.57 16.39
N SER A 3 -17.81 -1.52 15.88
CA SER A 3 -18.03 -2.84 16.49
C SER A 3 -18.15 -3.88 15.38
N ALA A 4 -17.49 -5.02 15.55
CA ALA A 4 -17.43 -6.07 14.53
C ALA A 4 -17.40 -7.49 15.13
N GLN A 5 -17.64 -7.62 16.44
CA GLN A 5 -17.65 -8.89 17.14
C GLN A 5 -18.87 -8.96 18.05
N VAL A 6 -19.63 -10.04 17.93
CA VAL A 6 -20.82 -10.32 18.74
C VAL A 6 -20.61 -11.61 19.50
N VAL A 7 -20.91 -11.58 20.79
CA VAL A 7 -20.77 -12.72 21.71
C VAL A 7 -22.10 -13.46 21.80
N TRP A 8 -22.07 -14.80 21.68
CA TRP A 8 -23.28 -15.62 21.83
C TRP A 8 -23.80 -15.66 23.28
N PRO A 9 -25.13 -15.62 23.49
CA PRO A 9 -25.75 -15.60 24.81
C PRO A 9 -25.88 -17.01 25.41
N ILE A 10 -24.78 -17.55 25.92
CA ILE A 10 -24.76 -18.93 26.47
C ILE A 10 -24.81 -18.93 28.01
N VAL A 11 -23.96 -18.12 28.64
CA VAL A 11 -23.72 -18.16 30.10
C VAL A 11 -23.80 -16.80 30.78
N GLY A 12 -24.49 -15.82 30.16
CA GLY A 12 -24.48 -14.42 30.62
C GLY A 12 -23.36 -13.57 30.01
N GLN A 13 -22.50 -14.17 29.17
CA GLN A 13 -21.40 -13.48 28.48
C GLN A 13 -21.87 -12.48 27.42
N GLU A 14 -23.15 -12.48 27.05
CA GLU A 14 -23.75 -11.44 26.22
C GLU A 14 -23.73 -10.05 26.86
N ILE A 15 -23.43 -9.94 28.16
CA ILE A 15 -23.09 -8.66 28.81
C ILE A 15 -21.92 -7.95 28.11
N LEU A 16 -21.07 -8.68 27.39
CA LEU A 16 -19.99 -8.12 26.57
C LEU A 16 -20.49 -7.41 25.31
N ASN A 17 -21.73 -7.66 24.88
CA ASN A 17 -22.36 -6.94 23.76
C ASN A 17 -22.89 -5.59 24.25
N GLY A 18 -21.98 -4.64 24.45
CA GLY A 18 -22.34 -3.28 24.85
C GLY A 18 -23.11 -2.53 23.74
N ASP A 19 -23.94 -1.57 24.13
CA ASP A 19 -24.56 -0.63 23.19
C ASP A 19 -23.49 0.32 22.62
N VAL A 20 -23.28 0.21 21.30
CA VAL A 20 -22.31 1.01 20.56
C VAL A 20 -22.98 2.07 19.66
N GLY A 21 -24.31 2.21 19.75
CA GLY A 21 -25.13 3.08 18.92
C GLY A 21 -25.54 2.45 17.58
N GLY A 22 -26.39 3.15 16.82
CA GLY A 22 -26.87 2.69 15.51
C GLY A 22 -27.80 1.47 15.57
N GLY A 23 -28.41 1.20 16.72
CA GLY A 23 -29.27 0.04 16.93
C GLY A 23 -28.50 -1.29 17.01
N PHE A 24 -27.18 -1.26 17.22
CA PHE A 24 -26.33 -2.45 17.28
C PHE A 24 -25.65 -2.61 18.65
N GLN A 25 -25.54 -3.85 19.11
CA GLN A 25 -24.84 -4.23 20.34
C GLN A 25 -23.73 -5.24 20.05
N GLY A 26 -22.54 -5.00 20.59
CA GLY A 26 -21.37 -5.86 20.36
C GLY A 26 -20.12 -5.34 21.04
N VAL A 27 -19.01 -6.02 20.81
CA VAL A 27 -17.70 -5.63 21.35
C VAL A 27 -17.12 -4.51 20.48
N GLN A 28 -16.86 -3.36 21.11
CA GLN A 28 -16.17 -2.25 20.45
C GLN A 28 -14.76 -2.67 20.03
N ILE A 29 -14.43 -2.47 18.76
CA ILE A 29 -13.08 -2.74 18.22
C ILE A 29 -12.21 -1.49 18.24
N THR A 30 -10.89 -1.67 18.38
CA THR A 30 -9.89 -0.59 18.39
C THR A 30 -8.84 -0.74 17.29
N SER A 31 -9.07 -1.62 16.32
CA SER A 31 -8.14 -1.91 15.22
C SER A 31 -8.12 -0.87 14.10
N GLY A 32 -9.10 0.02 14.03
CA GLY A 32 -9.17 1.08 13.01
C GLY A 32 -9.68 0.63 11.62
N PHE A 33 -10.23 -0.58 11.48
CA PHE A 33 -10.69 -1.09 10.18
C PHE A 33 -11.77 -0.23 9.51
N PHE A 34 -12.67 0.38 10.28
CA PHE A 34 -13.78 1.13 9.71
C PHE A 34 -13.29 2.41 9.00
N GLN A 35 -12.31 3.09 9.61
CA GLN A 35 -11.65 4.26 9.03
C GLN A 35 -10.86 3.89 7.77
N LEU A 36 -10.17 2.74 7.79
CA LEU A 36 -9.48 2.19 6.62
C LEU A 36 -10.46 1.91 5.47
N TRP A 37 -11.59 1.25 5.73
CA TRP A 37 -12.58 0.93 4.71
C TRP A 37 -13.25 2.17 4.14
N ARG A 38 -13.57 3.16 4.99
CA ARG A 38 -14.04 4.47 4.54
C ARG A 38 -13.02 5.13 3.62
N ALA A 39 -11.74 5.15 3.99
CA ALA A 39 -10.67 5.71 3.16
C ALA A 39 -10.51 5.00 1.81
N SER A 40 -10.84 3.71 1.72
CA SER A 40 -10.85 2.94 0.46
C SER A 40 -12.12 3.15 -0.38
N GLY A 41 -13.10 3.90 0.13
CA GLY A 41 -14.37 4.14 -0.57
C GLY A 41 -15.37 2.98 -0.47
N ILE A 42 -15.25 2.10 0.52
CA ILE A 42 -16.23 1.03 0.76
C ILE A 42 -17.47 1.64 1.43
N THR A 43 -18.65 1.43 0.85
CA THR A 43 -19.91 2.01 1.31
C THR A 43 -20.96 0.96 1.68
N SER A 44 -20.73 -0.32 1.33
CA SER A 44 -21.68 -1.41 1.56
C SER A 44 -21.05 -2.67 2.15
N GLU A 45 -21.86 -3.47 2.84
CA GLU A 45 -21.45 -4.77 3.38
C GLU A 45 -21.11 -5.78 2.26
N PHE A 46 -21.73 -5.63 1.09
CA PHE A 46 -21.48 -6.51 -0.05
C PHE A 46 -20.03 -6.41 -0.55
N GLU A 47 -19.46 -5.21 -0.59
CA GLU A 47 -18.06 -4.98 -0.96
C GLU A 47 -17.10 -5.63 0.04
N LEU A 48 -17.42 -5.58 1.34
CA LEU A 48 -16.66 -6.28 2.38
C LEU A 48 -16.74 -7.79 2.21
N TYR A 49 -17.92 -8.32 1.93
CA TYR A 49 -18.11 -9.75 1.68
C TYR A 49 -17.30 -10.22 0.46
N ALA A 50 -17.39 -9.50 -0.66
CA ALA A 50 -16.62 -9.81 -1.87
C ALA A 50 -15.10 -9.75 -1.60
N THR A 51 -14.65 -8.74 -0.85
CA THR A 51 -13.24 -8.60 -0.45
C THR A 51 -12.77 -9.78 0.41
N ALA A 52 -13.59 -10.22 1.37
CA ALA A 52 -13.28 -11.36 2.22
C ALA A 52 -13.16 -12.68 1.42
N ILE A 53 -14.09 -12.92 0.48
CA ILE A 53 -14.05 -14.10 -0.40
C ILE A 53 -12.82 -14.05 -1.33
N GLY A 54 -12.51 -12.89 -1.91
CA GLY A 54 -11.29 -12.69 -2.70
C GLY A 54 -10.03 -12.97 -1.89
N GLY A 55 -9.96 -12.47 -0.65
CA GLY A 55 -8.86 -12.74 0.28
C GLY A 55 -8.71 -14.23 0.61
N LEU A 56 -9.82 -14.94 0.84
CA LEU A 56 -9.82 -16.38 1.09
C LEU A 56 -9.30 -17.17 -0.12
N PHE A 57 -9.72 -16.79 -1.33
CA PHE A 57 -9.22 -17.40 -2.56
C PHE A 57 -7.72 -17.17 -2.74
N MET A 58 -7.24 -15.93 -2.50
CA MET A 58 -5.82 -15.62 -2.53
C MET A 58 -5.04 -16.42 -1.48
N ALA A 59 -5.58 -16.62 -0.28
CA ALA A 59 -4.95 -17.47 0.74
C ALA A 59 -4.79 -18.92 0.26
N ALA A 60 -5.83 -19.49 -0.38
CA ALA A 60 -5.76 -20.82 -0.97
C ALA A 60 -4.69 -20.89 -2.08
N LEU A 61 -4.61 -19.87 -2.94
CA LEU A 61 -3.56 -19.76 -3.96
C LEU A 61 -2.15 -19.68 -3.36
N MET A 62 -1.96 -18.93 -2.27
CA MET A 62 -0.65 -18.82 -1.61
C MET A 62 -0.21 -20.16 -1.00
N VAL A 63 -1.13 -20.91 -0.37
CA VAL A 63 -0.84 -22.27 0.12
C VAL A 63 -0.48 -23.21 -1.03
N PHE A 64 -1.23 -23.15 -2.14
CA PHE A 64 -0.93 -23.93 -3.34
C PHE A 64 0.44 -23.57 -3.93
N ALA A 65 0.76 -22.29 -4.05
CA ALA A 65 2.07 -21.83 -4.55
C ALA A 65 3.22 -22.35 -3.66
N GLY A 66 3.05 -22.33 -2.33
CA GLY A 66 4.00 -22.91 -1.39
C GLY A 66 4.19 -24.41 -1.59
N TRP A 67 3.10 -25.18 -1.70
CA TRP A 67 3.18 -26.60 -2.03
C TRP A 67 3.86 -26.85 -3.38
N PHE A 68 3.50 -26.07 -4.40
CA PHE A 68 4.01 -26.22 -5.77
C PHE A 68 5.51 -25.95 -5.84
N HIS A 69 5.96 -24.84 -5.26
CA HIS A 69 7.38 -24.45 -5.24
C HIS A 69 8.24 -25.24 -4.25
N TYR A 70 7.64 -26.13 -3.45
CA TYR A 70 8.38 -27.08 -2.63
C TYR A 70 8.40 -28.49 -3.24
N HIS A 71 7.25 -29.00 -3.69
CA HIS A 71 7.10 -30.40 -4.12
C HIS A 71 7.12 -30.63 -5.64
N LYS A 72 6.84 -29.61 -6.47
CA LYS A 72 6.72 -29.76 -7.93
C LYS A 72 7.80 -29.02 -8.70
N ALA A 73 8.06 -27.77 -8.32
CA ALA A 73 9.00 -26.89 -9.00
C ALA A 73 9.90 -26.18 -7.98
N ALA A 74 10.69 -26.96 -7.25
CA ALA A 74 11.67 -26.45 -6.30
C ALA A 74 12.76 -25.62 -7.01
N PRO A 75 12.89 -24.31 -6.71
CA PRO A 75 13.94 -23.50 -7.31
C PRO A 75 15.34 -23.95 -6.86
N LYS A 76 16.33 -23.71 -7.72
CA LYS A 76 17.75 -23.98 -7.40
C LYS A 76 18.35 -22.83 -6.60
N LEU A 77 19.47 -23.10 -5.91
CA LEU A 77 20.17 -22.10 -5.10
C LEU A 77 20.57 -20.84 -5.89
N GLU A 78 20.97 -20.99 -7.16
CA GLU A 78 21.34 -19.85 -8.02
C GLU A 78 20.20 -18.83 -8.15
N TRP A 79 18.94 -19.29 -8.13
CA TRP A 79 17.78 -18.43 -8.22
C TRP A 79 17.61 -17.61 -6.94
N PHE A 80 17.76 -18.24 -5.78
CA PHE A 80 17.71 -17.56 -4.48
C PHE A 80 18.87 -16.57 -4.28
N GLN A 81 20.03 -16.87 -4.85
CA GLN A 81 21.23 -16.02 -4.75
C GLN A 81 21.30 -14.92 -5.82
N ASN A 82 20.32 -14.82 -6.71
CA ASN A 82 20.23 -13.75 -7.71
C ASN A 82 19.68 -12.46 -7.08
N VAL A 83 20.49 -11.84 -6.22
CA VAL A 83 20.10 -10.69 -5.39
C VAL A 83 19.87 -9.42 -6.20
N GLU A 84 20.59 -9.21 -7.30
CA GLU A 84 20.33 -8.09 -8.21
C GLU A 84 18.94 -8.19 -8.84
N SER A 85 18.56 -9.37 -9.34
CA SER A 85 17.21 -9.59 -9.85
C SER A 85 16.17 -9.42 -8.76
N MET A 86 16.36 -10.05 -7.59
CA MET A 86 15.44 -9.93 -6.46
C MET A 86 15.22 -8.46 -6.07
N MET A 87 16.28 -7.66 -5.94
CA MET A 87 16.17 -6.26 -5.57
C MET A 87 15.50 -5.41 -6.65
N ASN A 88 15.81 -5.62 -7.93
CA ASN A 88 15.12 -4.92 -9.02
C ASN A 88 13.61 -5.24 -9.02
N HIS A 89 13.23 -6.52 -8.86
CA HIS A 89 11.82 -6.94 -8.84
C HIS A 89 11.09 -6.47 -7.58
N HIS A 90 11.73 -6.45 -6.41
CA HIS A 90 11.10 -5.94 -5.20
C HIS A 90 10.94 -4.42 -5.22
N LEU A 91 11.95 -3.68 -5.67
CA LEU A 91 11.87 -2.22 -5.77
C LEU A 91 10.88 -1.81 -6.86
N ALA A 92 11.12 -2.16 -8.13
CA ALA A 92 10.25 -1.70 -9.23
C ALA A 92 8.91 -2.46 -9.26
N GLY A 93 8.94 -3.78 -9.11
CA GLY A 93 7.75 -4.61 -9.20
C GLY A 93 6.86 -4.49 -7.96
N LEU A 94 7.31 -5.02 -6.82
CA LEU A 94 6.49 -5.08 -5.61
C LEU A 94 6.15 -3.69 -5.05
N LEU A 95 7.16 -2.84 -4.81
CA LEU A 95 6.94 -1.52 -4.22
C LEU A 95 6.46 -0.50 -5.27
N GLY A 96 7.12 -0.43 -6.43
CA GLY A 96 6.79 0.52 -7.49
C GLY A 96 5.40 0.31 -8.09
N LEU A 97 5.11 -0.88 -8.63
CA LEU A 97 3.79 -1.18 -9.20
C LEU A 97 2.71 -1.24 -8.11
N GLY A 98 3.06 -1.64 -6.88
CA GLY A 98 2.16 -1.58 -5.73
C GLY A 98 1.71 -0.14 -5.42
N CYS A 99 2.66 0.79 -5.31
CA CYS A 99 2.37 2.21 -5.11
C CYS A 99 1.58 2.81 -6.29
N LEU A 100 1.93 2.44 -7.53
CA LEU A 100 1.23 2.94 -8.72
C LEU A 100 -0.22 2.45 -8.77
N GLY A 101 -0.44 1.15 -8.54
CA GLY A 101 -1.78 0.56 -8.50
C GLY A 101 -2.63 1.15 -7.38
N TRP A 102 -2.04 1.36 -6.20
CA TRP A 102 -2.73 1.98 -5.08
C TRP A 102 -3.06 3.46 -5.34
N SER A 103 -2.15 4.23 -5.94
CA SER A 103 -2.44 5.59 -6.39
C SER A 103 -3.59 5.61 -7.40
N GLY A 104 -3.63 4.68 -8.35
CA GLY A 104 -4.72 4.54 -9.31
C GLY A 104 -6.06 4.26 -8.61
N HIS A 105 -6.09 3.33 -7.65
CA HIS A 105 -7.26 3.09 -6.81
C HIS A 105 -7.69 4.35 -6.05
N GLN A 106 -6.74 5.06 -5.43
CA GLN A 106 -7.06 6.28 -4.69
C GLN A 106 -7.69 7.34 -5.60
N ILE A 107 -7.09 7.60 -6.77
CA ILE A 107 -7.56 8.62 -7.72
C ILE A 107 -8.96 8.29 -8.25
N HIS A 108 -9.18 7.04 -8.63
CA HIS A 108 -10.35 6.65 -9.41
C HIS A 108 -11.52 6.10 -8.58
N VAL A 109 -11.28 5.67 -7.34
CA VAL A 109 -12.30 5.08 -6.46
C VAL A 109 -12.41 5.82 -5.15
N ALA A 110 -11.33 5.89 -4.37
CA ALA A 110 -11.40 6.44 -3.02
C ALA A 110 -11.72 7.93 -3.00
N LEU A 111 -11.05 8.72 -3.84
CA LEU A 111 -11.20 10.18 -3.93
C LEU A 111 -12.62 10.64 -4.27
N PRO A 112 -13.28 10.16 -5.34
CA PRO A 112 -14.64 10.60 -5.64
C PRO A 112 -15.62 10.25 -4.52
N ILE A 113 -15.54 9.03 -3.97
CA ILE A 113 -16.44 8.57 -2.91
C ILE A 113 -16.24 9.38 -1.62
N ASN A 114 -15.00 9.56 -1.17
CA ASN A 114 -14.73 10.33 0.05
C ASN A 114 -15.08 11.81 -0.10
N LYS A 115 -14.94 12.40 -1.29
CA LYS A 115 -15.39 13.78 -1.53
C LYS A 115 -16.90 13.94 -1.32
N LEU A 116 -17.70 12.95 -1.72
CA LEU A 116 -19.15 12.95 -1.49
C LEU A 116 -19.51 12.65 -0.03
N LEU A 117 -18.82 11.70 0.59
CA LEU A 117 -19.00 11.38 2.02
C LEU A 117 -18.66 12.58 2.92
N ASP A 118 -17.61 13.33 2.59
CA ASP A 118 -17.20 14.53 3.33
C ASP A 118 -18.16 15.71 3.08
N ALA A 119 -18.89 15.69 1.95
CA ALA A 119 -19.99 16.63 1.68
C ALA A 119 -21.31 16.26 2.39
N GLY A 120 -21.33 15.16 3.15
CA GLY A 120 -22.49 14.72 3.92
C GLY A 120 -23.51 13.91 3.14
N ILE A 121 -23.17 13.43 1.94
CA ILE A 121 -24.03 12.57 1.13
C ILE A 121 -24.08 11.18 1.77
N SER A 122 -25.28 10.59 1.82
CA SER A 122 -25.45 9.27 2.43
C SER A 122 -24.78 8.19 1.57
N PRO A 123 -24.18 7.14 2.16
CA PRO A 123 -23.52 6.06 1.41
C PRO A 123 -24.42 5.37 0.38
N GLN A 124 -25.75 5.36 0.61
CA GLN A 124 -26.74 4.74 -0.27
C GLN A 124 -27.04 5.58 -1.53
N GLU A 125 -26.76 6.89 -1.49
CA GLU A 125 -26.97 7.81 -2.62
C GLU A 125 -25.71 8.01 -3.46
N ILE A 126 -24.56 7.51 -2.99
CA ILE A 126 -23.29 7.61 -3.71
C ILE A 126 -23.30 6.59 -4.85
N PRO A 127 -23.02 7.00 -6.11
CA PRO A 127 -22.85 6.09 -7.22
C PRO A 127 -21.80 5.01 -6.92
N LEU A 128 -21.97 3.82 -7.47
CA LEU A 128 -21.02 2.74 -7.21
C LEU A 128 -19.65 3.05 -7.86
N PRO A 129 -18.53 2.53 -7.33
CA PRO A 129 -17.20 2.83 -7.84
C PRO A 129 -17.03 2.70 -9.36
N HIS A 130 -17.67 1.69 -9.97
CA HIS A 130 -17.59 1.45 -11.41
C HIS A 130 -18.30 2.52 -12.26
N GLU A 131 -19.27 3.24 -11.71
CA GLU A 131 -19.93 4.34 -12.40
C GLU A 131 -18.98 5.53 -12.58
N PHE A 132 -18.14 5.84 -11.57
CA PHE A 132 -17.09 6.87 -11.71
C PHE A 132 -16.02 6.51 -12.73
N LEU A 133 -15.77 5.21 -12.96
CA LEU A 133 -14.80 4.73 -13.95
C LEU A 133 -15.30 4.85 -15.39
N VAL A 134 -16.58 4.58 -15.59
CA VAL A 134 -17.18 4.51 -16.94
C VAL A 134 -17.82 5.85 -17.34
N ASN A 135 -18.44 6.55 -16.39
CA ASN A 135 -19.08 7.84 -16.65
C ASN A 135 -18.12 9.01 -16.37
N ARG A 136 -17.51 9.51 -17.45
CA ARG A 136 -16.60 10.66 -17.39
C ARG A 136 -17.27 11.93 -16.87
N GLU A 137 -18.56 12.13 -17.11
CA GLU A 137 -19.26 13.33 -16.65
C GLU A 137 -19.31 13.37 -15.12
N LEU A 138 -19.54 12.22 -14.49
CA LEU A 138 -19.62 12.09 -13.04
C LEU A 138 -18.31 12.49 -12.36
N ILE A 139 -17.17 11.99 -12.84
CA ILE A 139 -15.87 12.35 -12.28
C ILE A 139 -15.48 13.79 -12.60
N CYS A 140 -15.84 14.32 -13.79
CA CYS A 140 -15.57 15.71 -14.18
C CYS A 140 -16.31 16.73 -13.29
N GLN A 141 -17.50 16.40 -12.79
CA GLN A 141 -18.21 17.27 -11.83
C GLN A 141 -17.43 17.42 -10.51
N LEU A 142 -16.70 16.38 -10.11
CA LEU A 142 -15.87 16.40 -8.90
C LEU A 142 -14.49 16.98 -9.15
N TYR A 143 -13.88 16.64 -10.28
CA TYR A 143 -12.51 16.99 -10.65
C TYR A 143 -12.50 17.45 -12.12
N PRO A 144 -12.67 18.75 -12.39
CA PRO A 144 -12.80 19.28 -13.74
C PRO A 144 -11.64 18.92 -14.69
N SER A 145 -10.43 18.65 -14.17
CA SER A 145 -9.28 18.30 -15.00
C SER A 145 -9.45 16.97 -15.75
N PHE A 146 -10.34 16.07 -15.31
CA PHE A 146 -10.66 14.84 -16.04
C PHE A 146 -11.22 15.10 -17.44
N SER A 147 -11.77 16.30 -17.72
CA SER A 147 -12.20 16.72 -19.06
C SER A 147 -11.05 16.90 -20.06
N LYS A 148 -9.82 17.12 -19.57
CA LYS A 148 -8.59 17.20 -20.38
C LYS A 148 -8.03 15.83 -20.74
N GLY A 149 -8.44 14.79 -20.01
CA GLY A 149 -8.03 13.41 -20.24
C GLY A 149 -6.54 13.21 -19.96
N ILE A 150 -5.91 12.28 -20.67
CA ILE A 150 -4.51 11.89 -20.44
C ILE A 150 -3.50 12.74 -21.24
N ILE A 151 -3.96 13.68 -22.07
CA ILE A 151 -3.07 14.48 -22.93
C ILE A 151 -2.02 15.26 -22.11
N PRO A 152 -2.38 15.98 -21.02
CA PRO A 152 -1.40 16.69 -20.20
C PRO A 152 -0.30 15.80 -19.60
N PHE A 153 -0.60 14.52 -19.34
CA PHE A 153 0.40 13.55 -18.86
C PHE A 153 1.52 13.35 -19.89
N PHE A 154 1.15 13.08 -21.16
CA PHE A 154 2.11 12.80 -22.23
C PHE A 154 2.84 14.05 -22.75
N THR A 155 2.28 15.24 -22.55
CA THR A 155 2.93 16.52 -22.90
C THR A 155 3.71 17.15 -21.75
N LEU A 156 3.77 16.48 -20.58
CA LEU A 156 4.42 16.96 -19.36
C LEU A 156 3.82 18.27 -18.80
N ASN A 157 2.60 18.65 -19.19
CA ASN A 157 1.87 19.78 -18.62
C ASN A 157 1.09 19.34 -17.36
N TRP A 158 1.82 18.85 -16.34
CA TRP A 158 1.22 18.19 -15.17
C TRP A 158 0.49 19.11 -14.21
N SER A 159 0.67 20.44 -14.32
CA SER A 159 -0.05 21.43 -13.50
C SER A 159 -1.57 21.31 -13.62
N GLU A 160 -2.05 20.69 -14.70
CA GLU A 160 -3.46 20.47 -14.97
C GLU A 160 -4.14 19.48 -14.02
N TYR A 161 -3.40 18.62 -13.32
CA TYR A 161 -3.94 17.57 -12.44
C TYR A 161 -4.01 17.98 -10.95
N ALA A 162 -3.86 19.28 -10.66
CA ALA A 162 -3.78 19.81 -9.29
C ALA A 162 -5.10 19.75 -8.50
N ASP A 163 -6.21 19.33 -9.12
CA ASP A 163 -7.52 19.17 -8.46
C ASP A 163 -7.66 17.83 -7.72
N PHE A 164 -6.93 16.79 -8.13
CA PHE A 164 -6.91 15.48 -7.46
C PHE A 164 -5.50 15.02 -7.02
N LEU A 165 -4.42 15.62 -7.55
CA LEU A 165 -3.04 15.45 -7.06
C LEU A 165 -2.58 16.73 -6.36
N THR A 166 -2.91 16.85 -5.08
CA THR A 166 -2.65 18.08 -4.33
C THR A 166 -1.35 18.02 -3.53
N PHE A 167 -0.96 19.16 -2.96
CA PHE A 167 0.08 19.26 -1.95
C PHE A 167 -0.36 20.28 -0.90
N LYS A 168 -1.51 20.03 -0.27
CA LYS A 168 -2.10 20.96 0.71
C LYS A 168 -1.27 20.99 1.99
N GLY A 169 -0.86 19.81 2.46
CA GLY A 169 -0.09 19.64 3.69
C GLY A 169 -0.95 19.87 4.93
N GLY A 170 -1.10 18.83 5.75
CA GLY A 170 -1.89 18.86 6.98
C GLY A 170 -3.13 17.99 6.93
N LEU A 171 -4.15 18.36 7.70
CA LEU A 171 -5.35 17.55 7.92
C LEU A 171 -6.57 18.15 7.23
N ASN A 172 -7.44 17.27 6.75
CA ASN A 172 -8.77 17.62 6.29
C ASN A 172 -9.61 18.01 7.51
N PRO A 173 -10.15 19.25 7.59
CA PRO A 173 -10.88 19.72 8.76
C PRO A 173 -12.22 19.00 8.97
N VAL A 174 -12.76 18.32 7.95
CA VAL A 174 -14.01 17.55 8.06
C VAL A 174 -13.77 16.23 8.79
N THR A 175 -12.69 15.53 8.45
CA THR A 175 -12.43 14.17 8.92
C THR A 175 -11.39 14.09 10.03
N GLY A 176 -10.52 15.08 10.15
CA GLY A 176 -9.35 15.04 11.03
C GLY A 176 -8.21 14.16 10.52
N GLY A 177 -8.36 13.51 9.36
CA GLY A 177 -7.33 12.71 8.70
C GLY A 177 -6.54 13.48 7.65
N LEU A 178 -5.48 12.88 7.09
CA LEU A 178 -4.73 13.42 5.96
C LEU A 178 -5.63 13.62 4.73
N TRP A 179 -5.27 14.58 3.88
CA TRP A 179 -5.93 14.75 2.58
C TRP A 179 -5.66 13.56 1.68
N LEU A 180 -6.70 12.84 1.25
CA LEU A 180 -6.55 11.69 0.35
C LEU A 180 -5.94 12.07 -1.01
N SER A 181 -6.11 13.32 -1.45
CA SER A 181 -5.49 13.82 -2.69
C SER A 181 -3.99 14.05 -2.52
N ASP A 182 -3.54 14.40 -1.32
CA ASP A 182 -2.11 14.44 -0.97
C ASP A 182 -1.56 13.01 -0.85
N THR A 183 -2.31 12.06 -0.28
CA THR A 183 -1.87 10.66 -0.22
C THR A 183 -1.77 10.02 -1.60
N ALA A 184 -2.68 10.34 -2.53
CA ALA A 184 -2.65 9.85 -3.90
C ALA A 184 -1.38 10.35 -4.61
N HIS A 185 -1.10 11.64 -4.47
CA HIS A 185 0.13 12.23 -5.00
C HIS A 185 1.40 11.64 -4.34
N HIS A 186 1.37 11.39 -3.04
CA HIS A 186 2.46 10.73 -2.32
C HIS A 186 2.75 9.32 -2.88
N HIS A 187 1.73 8.49 -3.08
CA HIS A 187 1.92 7.15 -3.64
C HIS A 187 2.38 7.20 -5.10
N LEU A 188 1.89 8.14 -5.91
CA LEU A 188 2.39 8.33 -7.27
C LEU A 188 3.87 8.71 -7.29
N ALA A 189 4.30 9.62 -6.41
CA ALA A 189 5.69 10.02 -6.29
C ALA A 189 6.58 8.83 -5.84
N LEU A 190 6.12 8.05 -4.85
CA LEU A 190 6.82 6.83 -4.42
C LEU A 190 6.87 5.78 -5.52
N ALA A 191 5.82 5.63 -6.33
CA ALA A 191 5.81 4.71 -7.45
C ALA A 191 6.93 5.04 -8.43
N VAL A 192 7.06 6.31 -8.83
CA VAL A 192 8.16 6.77 -9.71
C VAL A 192 9.51 6.51 -9.06
N LEU A 193 9.67 6.86 -7.78
CA LEU A 193 10.93 6.64 -7.05
C LEU A 193 11.34 5.16 -7.05
N PHE A 194 10.43 4.27 -6.68
CA PHE A 194 10.72 2.84 -6.58
C PHE A 194 10.87 2.17 -7.95
N LEU A 195 10.10 2.58 -8.96
CA LEU A 195 10.27 2.12 -10.33
C LEU A 195 11.66 2.48 -10.85
N VAL A 196 12.11 3.73 -10.66
CA VAL A 196 13.46 4.15 -11.06
C VAL A 196 14.53 3.41 -10.25
N ALA A 197 14.36 3.30 -8.92
CA ALA A 197 15.32 2.62 -8.05
C ALA A 197 15.51 1.13 -8.42
N GLY A 198 14.46 0.45 -8.86
CA GLY A 198 14.54 -0.96 -9.30
C GLY A 198 15.23 -1.19 -10.63
N HIS A 199 15.82 -0.16 -11.26
CA HIS A 199 16.66 -0.28 -12.46
C HIS A 199 18.15 -0.03 -12.16
N MET A 200 18.54 0.05 -10.88
CA MET A 200 19.92 0.31 -10.48
C MET A 200 20.84 -0.91 -10.70
N TYR A 201 20.37 -2.13 -10.45
CA TYR A 201 21.24 -3.31 -10.41
C TYR A 201 21.37 -4.01 -11.75
N ARG A 202 22.60 -4.44 -12.07
CA ARG A 202 22.94 -5.10 -13.33
C ARG A 202 22.26 -6.46 -13.43
N THR A 203 21.65 -6.72 -14.59
CA THR A 203 21.06 -8.02 -14.92
C THR A 203 21.61 -8.51 -16.27
N ASN A 204 20.83 -9.27 -17.04
CA ASN A 204 21.28 -9.96 -18.24
C ASN A 204 21.71 -9.03 -19.40
N TRP A 205 21.33 -7.75 -19.37
CA TRP A 205 21.60 -6.77 -20.44
C TRP A 205 22.87 -5.95 -20.22
N GLY A 206 23.70 -6.28 -19.22
CA GLY A 206 25.00 -5.64 -18.98
C GLY A 206 24.97 -4.20 -18.45
N ILE A 207 23.80 -3.56 -18.40
CA ILE A 207 23.60 -2.21 -17.85
C ILE A 207 23.22 -2.29 -16.37
N GLY A 208 23.81 -1.42 -15.55
CA GLY A 208 23.56 -1.31 -14.11
C GLY A 208 24.78 -1.64 -13.25
N HIS A 209 24.59 -1.65 -11.93
CA HIS A 209 25.65 -1.92 -10.96
C HIS A 209 25.60 -3.35 -10.40
N SER A 210 26.75 -3.99 -10.22
CA SER A 210 26.84 -5.20 -9.38
C SER A 210 26.96 -4.79 -7.91
N MET A 211 26.19 -5.43 -7.02
CA MET A 211 26.29 -5.13 -5.58
C MET A 211 27.67 -5.42 -5.03
N LYS A 212 28.30 -6.52 -5.50
CA LYS A 212 29.66 -6.89 -5.08
C LYS A 212 30.68 -5.83 -5.48
N GLU A 213 30.64 -5.37 -6.73
CA GLU A 213 31.54 -4.30 -7.21
C GLU A 213 31.35 -3.01 -6.40
N ILE A 214 30.10 -2.61 -6.09
CA ILE A 214 29.83 -1.46 -5.22
C ILE A 214 30.49 -1.67 -3.87
N LEU A 215 30.24 -2.80 -3.20
CA LEU A 215 30.76 -3.06 -1.86
C LEU A 215 32.29 -3.00 -1.81
N GLU A 216 32.97 -3.72 -2.71
CA GLU A 216 34.44 -3.80 -2.74
C GLU A 216 35.11 -2.48 -3.13
N ALA A 217 34.42 -1.60 -3.87
CA ALA A 217 34.92 -0.26 -4.18
C ALA A 217 34.96 0.65 -2.95
N HIS A 218 34.12 0.42 -1.94
CA HIS A 218 34.04 1.27 -0.74
C HIS A 218 34.99 0.79 0.35
N LYS A 219 36.21 1.33 0.33
CA LYS A 219 37.27 1.11 1.33
C LYS A 219 37.96 2.43 1.69
N GLY A 220 38.31 2.59 2.97
CA GLY A 220 38.95 3.80 3.48
C GLY A 220 40.28 3.52 4.21
N PRO A 221 41.08 4.55 4.48
CA PRO A 221 42.41 4.41 5.09
C PRO A 221 42.38 3.79 6.50
N PHE A 222 41.24 3.86 7.19
CA PHE A 222 41.07 3.32 8.55
C PHE A 222 40.32 1.98 8.61
N THR A 223 39.68 1.55 7.51
CA THR A 223 38.76 0.39 7.51
C THR A 223 39.36 -0.86 6.87
N GLY A 224 40.66 -0.86 6.56
CA GLY A 224 41.34 -2.00 5.94
C GLY A 224 40.70 -2.42 4.61
N GLU A 225 40.27 -3.68 4.52
CA GLU A 225 39.60 -4.25 3.34
C GLU A 225 38.16 -3.74 3.13
N GLY A 226 37.64 -2.86 4.00
CA GLY A 226 36.31 -2.28 3.87
C GLY A 226 35.21 -3.34 3.91
N HIS A 227 34.35 -3.36 2.89
CA HIS A 227 33.17 -4.24 2.81
C HIS A 227 33.41 -5.60 2.14
N LYS A 228 34.67 -5.98 1.92
CA LYS A 228 35.02 -7.27 1.32
C LYS A 228 34.42 -8.43 2.13
N GLY A 229 33.80 -9.39 1.44
CA GLY A 229 33.16 -10.55 2.08
C GLY A 229 31.69 -10.33 2.49
N MET A 230 31.19 -9.09 2.51
CA MET A 230 29.79 -8.84 2.90
C MET A 230 28.79 -9.40 1.88
N TYR A 231 29.10 -9.31 0.58
CA TYR A 231 28.25 -9.88 -0.47
C TYR A 231 28.09 -11.40 -0.28
N GLU A 232 29.20 -12.09 -0.01
CA GLU A 232 29.20 -13.54 0.25
C GLU A 232 28.39 -13.89 1.48
N ILE A 233 28.58 -13.18 2.60
CA ILE A 233 27.81 -13.43 3.84
C ILE A 233 26.31 -13.29 3.60
N LEU A 234 25.89 -12.23 2.90
CA LEU A 234 24.48 -11.93 2.65
C LEU A 234 23.83 -12.83 1.59
N THR A 235 24.62 -13.49 0.75
CA THR A 235 24.13 -14.45 -0.25
C THR A 235 24.23 -15.90 0.22
N SER A 236 25.05 -16.20 1.24
CA SER A 236 25.22 -17.55 1.78
C SER A 236 24.48 -17.81 3.10
N SER A 237 24.13 -16.78 3.87
CA SER A 237 23.51 -16.92 5.19
C SER A 237 22.12 -16.27 5.26
N TRP A 238 21.09 -17.11 5.33
CA TRP A 238 19.72 -16.65 5.59
C TRP A 238 19.56 -15.97 6.95
N HIS A 239 20.32 -16.40 7.96
CA HIS A 239 20.31 -15.76 9.28
C HIS A 239 20.86 -14.33 9.23
N ALA A 240 21.87 -14.07 8.40
CA ALA A 240 22.39 -12.71 8.21
C ALA A 240 21.34 -11.78 7.59
N GLN A 241 20.66 -12.25 6.54
CA GLN A 241 19.54 -11.52 5.92
C GLN A 241 18.39 -11.29 6.91
N LEU A 242 17.99 -12.33 7.64
CA LEU A 242 16.91 -12.23 8.62
C LEU A 242 17.24 -11.22 9.73
N ALA A 243 18.47 -11.20 10.22
CA ALA A 243 18.91 -10.26 11.26
C ALA A 243 18.77 -8.80 10.80
N ILE A 244 19.24 -8.47 9.59
CA ILE A 244 19.12 -7.12 9.02
C ILE A 244 17.64 -6.77 8.80
N ASN A 245 16.87 -7.69 8.21
CA ASN A 245 15.46 -7.44 7.91
C ASN A 245 14.65 -7.19 9.18
N LEU A 246 14.86 -7.97 10.25
CA LEU A 246 14.17 -7.75 11.52
C LEU A 246 14.58 -6.43 12.19
N ALA A 247 15.86 -6.07 12.14
CA ALA A 247 16.33 -4.79 12.67
C ALA A 247 15.67 -3.60 11.95
N MET A 248 15.60 -3.65 10.62
CA MET A 248 14.99 -2.59 9.82
C MET A 248 13.46 -2.57 9.93
N MET A 249 12.80 -3.72 9.88
CA MET A 249 11.33 -3.80 9.97
C MET A 249 10.81 -3.42 11.36
N GLY A 250 11.51 -3.82 12.43
CA GLY A 250 11.19 -3.37 13.79
C GLY A 250 11.34 -1.85 13.94
N SER A 251 12.43 -1.29 13.42
CA SER A 251 12.66 0.15 13.44
C SER A 251 11.60 0.91 12.62
N LEU A 252 11.26 0.41 11.43
CA LEU A 252 10.20 0.97 10.59
C LEU A 252 8.84 0.91 11.27
N SER A 253 8.51 -0.19 11.96
CA SER A 253 7.27 -0.31 12.73
C SER A 253 7.16 0.76 13.82
N ILE A 254 8.26 1.10 14.49
CA ILE A 254 8.31 2.20 15.47
C ILE A 254 8.10 3.56 14.79
N ILE A 255 8.74 3.80 13.65
CA ILE A 255 8.53 5.03 12.86
C ILE A 255 7.07 5.17 12.43
N VAL A 256 6.45 4.07 11.97
CA VAL A 256 5.02 4.03 11.60
C VAL A 256 4.15 4.43 12.79
N ALA A 257 4.43 3.91 13.99
CA ALA A 257 3.70 4.31 15.19
C ALA A 257 3.80 5.83 15.44
N HIS A 258 5.00 6.42 15.33
CA HIS A 258 5.19 7.86 15.50
C HIS A 258 4.46 8.69 14.45
N HIS A 259 4.54 8.27 13.18
CA HIS A 259 3.93 8.98 12.08
C HIS A 259 2.40 8.90 12.16
N MET A 260 1.83 7.74 12.46
CA MET A 260 0.37 7.56 12.42
C MET A 260 -0.36 8.31 13.53
N TYR A 261 0.21 8.46 14.74
CA TYR A 261 -0.46 9.24 15.78
C TYR A 261 -0.38 10.75 15.53
N ALA A 262 0.74 11.24 14.97
CA ALA A 262 0.97 12.67 14.74
C ALA A 262 0.38 13.16 13.40
N MET A 263 0.22 12.25 12.43
CA MET A 263 -0.34 12.50 11.11
C MET A 263 -1.40 11.44 10.79
N PRO A 264 -2.60 11.50 11.40
CA PRO A 264 -3.64 10.49 11.24
C PRO A 264 -4.02 10.31 9.76
N PRO A 265 -3.76 9.15 9.12
CA PRO A 265 -3.91 9.02 7.68
C PRO A 265 -5.34 8.66 7.23
N TYR A 266 -6.25 8.41 8.17
CA TYR A 266 -7.60 7.92 7.88
C TYR A 266 -8.69 8.85 8.43
N PRO A 267 -9.83 8.95 7.74
CA PRO A 267 -11.02 9.70 8.17
C PRO A 267 -11.89 8.95 9.17
#